data_AF-A0A257LW44-F1
#
_entry.id   AF-A0A257LW44-F1
#
_cell.length_a   1.000
_cell.length_b   1.000
_cell.length_c   1.000
_cell.angle_alpha   90.00
_cell.angle_beta   90.00
_cell.angle_gamma   90.00
#
_symmetry.space_group_name_H-M   'P 1'
#
loop_
_entity.id
_entity.type
_entity.pdbx_description
1 polymer ?
#
loop_
_entity_poly.entity_id
_entity_poly.type
_entity_poly.pdbx_seq_one_letter_code
_entity_poly.pdbx_strand_id
1 'polypeptide(L)'
;NYAGTTTSSGGFLTVAATGALGSGVSTNTLEFNGGTLRATAAITSPSTRGVTMTSTGIIDNNGQAISIAGDIGGVGGLTKNGTGALTLSGTNTFGGVTTVNAGSLMITKEASLASNTAANLNVKSGATLQLNVDSAGSNGFTSANFSTLLGNILVANTAAQGLQAGATLAIDTSTATGATFTLSSAITNSTGGFGGVINLIKLGAGTLVLDQTNTNTGTTTISAGTIQYNDGGAISATPLFLNGGTFAVNRSTTATLGTTFPAIIGGTGGLSNLGAGTLVLNAPTFHTGNTAATVGNITLSHERAIQFSALDTTGAGFVTLSSVTTPIFGGLANSGTTRNLATVISSGYGSVTNLTLNPQSGSTFTYSGVIADGSPPMSLTKTGAGTQNLTGTNTYTGTTFLNGGILSVGDGTTTGKLSGTTDLNFNGGTLTFRTLGANSDVDAINNASTITVNSSSTFNVTSTNAGGTSNNETVGAVTLNAGQMNFNWTNGGSSGTQVTLTSLSQSGTASANFNSGAASNSSRWLITGAATTAASQILGPWYTTGGNNAGFASTDYASYNRTGGTANAFGI
;
A
#
# COMPACT_ATOMS: atom_id res chain seq x y z
N ASN A 1 -43.67 13.71 -16.89
CA ASN A 1 -43.78 12.71 -15.81
C ASN A 1 -45.11 12.85 -15.12
N TYR A 2 -45.80 11.74 -14.83
CA TYR A 2 -47.09 11.76 -14.10
C TYR A 2 -46.88 12.06 -12.60
N ALA A 3 -47.95 12.43 -11.89
CA ALA A 3 -47.93 12.78 -10.48
C ALA A 3 -48.70 11.82 -9.55
N GLY A 4 -49.33 10.78 -10.10
CA GLY A 4 -50.07 9.77 -9.33
C GLY A 4 -49.22 8.58 -8.87
N THR A 5 -49.86 7.62 -8.23
CA THR A 5 -49.24 6.40 -7.72
C THR A 5 -48.81 5.46 -8.84
N THR A 6 -47.63 4.87 -8.67
CA THR A 6 -47.14 3.75 -9.48
C THR A 6 -47.37 2.48 -8.68
N THR A 7 -48.23 1.58 -9.15
CA THR A 7 -48.51 0.32 -8.45
C THR A 7 -47.85 -0.86 -9.17
N SER A 8 -47.07 -1.63 -8.42
CA SER A 8 -46.42 -2.86 -8.86
C SER A 8 -47.17 -4.07 -8.25
N SER A 9 -48.22 -4.52 -8.95
CA SER A 9 -49.09 -5.65 -8.58
C SER A 9 -48.72 -6.93 -9.35
N GLY A 10 -47.77 -7.70 -8.82
CA GLY A 10 -47.19 -8.86 -9.53
C GLY A 10 -46.32 -8.48 -10.75
N GLY A 11 -45.65 -9.47 -11.35
CA GLY A 11 -44.83 -9.27 -12.56
C GLY A 11 -43.62 -8.33 -12.38
N PHE A 12 -43.12 -7.79 -13.50
CA PHE A 12 -41.99 -6.84 -13.53
C PHE A 12 -42.44 -5.45 -13.99
N LEU A 13 -42.19 -4.43 -13.16
CA LEU A 13 -42.08 -3.03 -13.56
C LEU A 13 -40.63 -2.74 -13.91
N THR A 14 -40.30 -2.67 -15.21
CA THR A 14 -38.94 -2.33 -15.66
C THR A 14 -38.75 -0.81 -15.71
N VAL A 15 -37.69 -0.33 -15.05
CA VAL A 15 -37.42 1.10 -14.87
C VAL A 15 -36.04 1.45 -15.44
N ALA A 16 -36.01 2.30 -16.45
CA ALA A 16 -34.79 2.71 -17.17
C ALA A 16 -34.24 4.08 -16.76
N ALA A 17 -34.95 4.83 -15.91
CA ALA A 17 -34.50 6.09 -15.32
C ALA A 17 -35.42 6.49 -14.16
N THR A 18 -34.95 7.33 -13.24
CA THR A 18 -35.77 7.87 -12.13
C THR A 18 -37.08 8.50 -12.61
N GLY A 19 -37.04 9.27 -13.71
CA GLY A 19 -38.21 9.95 -14.26
C GLY A 19 -39.30 9.00 -14.76
N ALA A 20 -38.97 7.73 -15.04
CA ALA A 20 -39.95 6.71 -15.43
C ALA A 20 -40.90 6.32 -14.28
N LEU A 21 -40.54 6.64 -13.02
CA LEU A 21 -41.39 6.48 -11.84
C LEU A 21 -42.30 7.70 -11.57
N GLY A 22 -42.30 8.68 -12.47
CA GLY A 22 -43.10 9.90 -12.32
C GLY A 22 -42.29 11.11 -11.82
N SER A 23 -43.03 12.16 -11.46
CA SER A 23 -42.52 13.52 -11.20
C SER A 23 -41.71 13.66 -9.91
N GLY A 24 -41.83 12.72 -8.97
CA GLY A 24 -41.09 12.71 -7.71
C GLY A 24 -41.65 13.64 -6.65
N VAL A 25 -42.78 14.30 -6.90
CA VAL A 25 -43.51 15.09 -5.89
C VAL A 25 -44.24 14.17 -4.90
N SER A 26 -44.75 14.72 -3.80
CA SER A 26 -45.38 13.95 -2.71
C SER A 26 -46.60 13.11 -3.11
N THR A 27 -47.34 13.52 -4.14
CA THR A 27 -48.47 12.74 -4.66
C THR A 27 -48.02 11.56 -5.54
N ASN A 28 -46.78 11.59 -6.04
CA ASN A 28 -46.24 10.55 -6.90
C ASN A 28 -45.58 9.46 -6.04
N THR A 29 -46.41 8.56 -5.52
CA THR A 29 -45.98 7.46 -4.65
C THR A 29 -45.68 6.17 -5.42
N LEU A 30 -44.99 5.22 -4.76
CA LEU A 30 -44.76 3.87 -5.26
C LEU A 30 -45.44 2.85 -4.33
N GLU A 31 -46.23 1.94 -4.88
CA GLU A 31 -46.90 0.89 -4.13
C GLU A 31 -46.46 -0.50 -4.61
N PHE A 32 -46.00 -1.35 -3.71
CA PHE A 32 -45.70 -2.75 -3.97
C PHE A 32 -46.81 -3.64 -3.42
N ASN A 33 -47.57 -4.24 -4.34
CA ASN A 33 -48.59 -5.24 -4.04
C ASN A 33 -48.13 -6.61 -4.59
N GLY A 34 -46.95 -7.05 -4.16
CA GLY A 34 -46.35 -8.34 -4.55
C GLY A 34 -45.56 -8.34 -5.86
N GLY A 35 -45.44 -7.21 -6.57
CA GLY A 35 -44.69 -7.11 -7.81
C GLY A 35 -43.20 -6.81 -7.64
N THR A 36 -42.47 -6.81 -8.76
CA THR A 36 -41.03 -6.53 -8.83
C THR A 36 -40.73 -5.22 -9.56
N LEU A 37 -40.01 -4.31 -8.94
CA LEU A 37 -39.31 -3.22 -9.63
C LEU A 37 -37.96 -3.76 -10.13
N ARG A 38 -37.76 -3.78 -11.45
CA ARG A 38 -36.49 -4.16 -12.07
C ARG A 38 -35.81 -2.97 -12.73
N ALA A 39 -34.60 -2.62 -12.27
CA ALA A 39 -33.85 -1.53 -12.86
C ALA A 39 -33.06 -1.97 -14.11
N THR A 40 -32.93 -1.07 -15.09
CA THR A 40 -31.99 -1.19 -16.22
C THR A 40 -31.00 -0.03 -16.30
N ALA A 41 -31.16 0.97 -15.43
CA ALA A 41 -30.22 2.05 -15.18
C ALA A 41 -30.21 2.39 -13.68
N ALA A 42 -29.33 3.29 -13.24
CA ALA A 42 -29.35 3.78 -11.87
C ALA A 42 -30.66 4.54 -11.57
N ILE A 43 -31.22 4.33 -10.38
CA ILE A 43 -32.47 4.96 -9.93
C ILE A 43 -32.23 5.71 -8.63
N THR A 44 -32.70 6.95 -8.54
CA THR A 44 -32.58 7.81 -7.34
C THR A 44 -33.96 8.37 -7.00
N SER A 45 -34.74 7.63 -6.22
CA SER A 45 -36.06 8.08 -5.78
C SER A 45 -35.93 9.14 -4.68
N PRO A 46 -36.52 10.34 -4.83
CA PRO A 46 -36.36 11.44 -3.89
C PRO A 46 -37.08 11.18 -2.57
N SER A 47 -36.75 11.96 -1.54
CA SER A 47 -37.36 11.89 -0.21
C SER A 47 -38.85 12.21 -0.20
N THR A 48 -39.31 12.97 -1.18
CA THR A 48 -40.71 13.32 -1.37
C THR A 48 -41.55 12.16 -1.90
N ARG A 49 -40.96 11.11 -2.49
CA ARG A 49 -41.71 9.95 -3.01
C ARG A 49 -41.83 8.86 -1.95
N GLY A 50 -42.96 8.84 -1.24
CA GLY A 50 -43.29 7.75 -0.31
C GLY A 50 -43.48 6.40 -1.01
N VAL A 51 -43.16 5.33 -0.30
CA VAL A 51 -43.32 3.94 -0.77
C VAL A 51 -44.22 3.17 0.19
N THR A 52 -45.12 2.34 -0.32
CA THR A 52 -45.99 1.48 0.49
C THR A 52 -45.84 0.02 0.08
N MET A 53 -45.52 -0.85 1.05
CA MET A 53 -45.48 -2.30 0.91
C MET A 53 -46.82 -2.88 1.39
N THR A 54 -47.78 -3.06 0.49
CA THR A 54 -49.08 -3.71 0.83
C THR A 54 -48.95 -5.23 0.86
N SER A 55 -48.01 -5.78 0.09
CA SER A 55 -47.50 -7.15 0.16
C SER A 55 -45.97 -7.12 -0.02
N THR A 56 -45.30 -8.26 0.06
CA THR A 56 -43.83 -8.32 -0.11
C THR A 56 -43.43 -7.84 -1.50
N GLY A 57 -42.79 -6.69 -1.59
CA GLY A 57 -42.26 -6.13 -2.82
C GLY A 57 -40.85 -6.63 -3.13
N ILE A 58 -40.52 -6.74 -4.41
CA ILE A 58 -39.16 -7.08 -4.86
C ILE A 58 -38.54 -5.85 -5.52
N ILE A 59 -37.34 -5.48 -5.09
CA ILE A 59 -36.45 -4.56 -5.79
C ILE A 59 -35.32 -5.38 -6.37
N ASP A 60 -35.37 -5.61 -7.68
CA ASP A 60 -34.31 -6.22 -8.46
C ASP A 60 -33.50 -5.14 -9.14
N ASN A 61 -32.34 -4.82 -8.57
CA ASN A 61 -31.53 -3.76 -9.14
C ASN A 61 -30.72 -4.18 -10.36
N ASN A 62 -30.69 -5.47 -10.71
CA ASN A 62 -30.06 -5.99 -11.93
C ASN A 62 -28.63 -5.44 -12.17
N GLY A 63 -27.84 -5.31 -11.10
CA GLY A 63 -26.47 -4.77 -11.14
C GLY A 63 -26.35 -3.26 -10.96
N GLN A 64 -27.46 -2.52 -10.99
CA GLN A 64 -27.48 -1.06 -10.90
C GLN A 64 -27.54 -0.55 -9.46
N ALA A 65 -27.13 0.70 -9.25
CA ALA A 65 -27.33 1.40 -8.00
C ALA A 65 -28.77 1.97 -7.92
N ILE A 66 -29.48 1.65 -6.84
CA ILE A 66 -30.79 2.21 -6.53
C ILE A 66 -30.73 2.91 -5.17
N SER A 67 -31.25 4.13 -5.09
CA SER A 67 -31.47 4.84 -3.82
C SER A 67 -32.95 5.17 -3.65
N ILE A 68 -33.48 4.90 -2.45
CA ILE A 68 -34.82 5.28 -2.01
C ILE A 68 -34.68 6.16 -0.78
N ALA A 69 -34.97 7.44 -0.96
CA ALA A 69 -34.90 8.42 0.12
C ALA A 69 -36.26 8.69 0.79
N GLY A 70 -37.36 8.31 0.15
CA GLY A 70 -38.69 8.44 0.74
C GLY A 70 -38.98 7.35 1.76
N ASP A 71 -39.88 7.68 2.69
CA ASP A 71 -40.31 6.77 3.75
C ASP A 71 -41.05 5.55 3.17
N ILE A 72 -40.72 4.36 3.69
CA ILE A 72 -41.33 3.09 3.29
C ILE A 72 -42.23 2.59 4.42
N GLY A 73 -43.54 2.56 4.20
CA GLY A 73 -44.54 2.03 5.15
C GLY A 73 -45.27 0.79 4.65
N GLY A 74 -46.26 0.32 5.41
CA GLY A 74 -47.14 -0.80 5.04
C GLY A 74 -46.92 -2.07 5.87
N VAL A 75 -47.61 -3.15 5.53
CA VAL A 75 -47.56 -4.43 6.27
C VAL A 75 -46.67 -5.47 5.60
N GLY A 76 -46.34 -5.29 4.31
CA GLY A 76 -45.54 -6.21 3.51
C GLY A 76 -44.03 -6.14 3.79
N GLY A 77 -43.28 -7.09 3.23
CA GLY A 77 -41.82 -7.13 3.31
C GLY A 77 -41.11 -6.51 2.11
N LEU A 78 -39.78 -6.52 2.15
CA LEU A 78 -38.92 -6.06 1.07
C LEU A 78 -37.93 -7.17 0.69
N THR A 79 -37.88 -7.54 -0.59
CA THR A 79 -36.84 -8.44 -1.12
C THR A 79 -35.92 -7.70 -2.07
N LYS A 80 -34.63 -7.67 -1.75
CA LYS A 80 -33.56 -7.12 -2.56
C LYS A 80 -32.90 -8.21 -3.41
N ASN A 81 -33.02 -8.08 -4.73
CA ASN A 81 -32.39 -8.92 -5.75
C ASN A 81 -31.36 -8.12 -6.56
N GLY A 82 -30.57 -8.83 -7.37
CA GLY A 82 -29.54 -8.26 -8.24
C GLY A 82 -28.24 -7.90 -7.51
N THR A 83 -27.14 -7.80 -8.25
CA THR A 83 -25.79 -7.65 -7.70
C THR A 83 -25.42 -6.22 -7.29
N GLY A 84 -26.21 -5.21 -7.69
CA GLY A 84 -25.90 -3.81 -7.38
C GLY A 84 -26.19 -3.43 -5.92
N ALA A 85 -26.03 -2.14 -5.60
CA ALA A 85 -26.40 -1.57 -4.32
C ALA A 85 -27.87 -1.08 -4.28
N LEU A 86 -28.55 -1.28 -3.15
CA LEU A 86 -29.79 -0.59 -2.78
C LEU A 86 -29.53 0.22 -1.50
N THR A 87 -29.72 1.54 -1.56
CA THR A 87 -29.60 2.46 -0.42
C THR A 87 -30.98 2.87 0.08
N LEU A 88 -31.23 2.69 1.38
CA LEU A 88 -32.43 3.17 2.06
C LEU A 88 -32.05 4.29 3.03
N SER A 89 -32.67 5.46 2.87
CA SER A 89 -32.38 6.66 3.69
C SER A 89 -33.57 7.35 4.33
N GLY A 90 -34.79 7.00 3.91
CA GLY A 90 -36.05 7.43 4.56
C GLY A 90 -36.26 6.78 5.93
N THR A 91 -37.30 7.20 6.64
CA THR A 91 -37.76 6.57 7.88
C THR A 91 -38.73 5.44 7.53
N ASN A 92 -38.33 4.21 7.78
CA ASN A 92 -39.06 3.04 7.32
C ASN A 92 -39.84 2.39 8.47
N THR A 93 -41.08 1.98 8.20
CA THR A 93 -42.01 1.41 9.19
C THR A 93 -42.79 0.21 8.66
N PHE A 94 -42.33 -0.42 7.57
CA PHE A 94 -43.02 -1.58 7.00
C PHE A 94 -42.89 -2.81 7.91
N GLY A 95 -43.98 -3.57 8.08
CA GLY A 95 -44.05 -4.66 9.07
C GLY A 95 -43.37 -5.97 8.66
N GLY A 96 -43.17 -6.20 7.36
CA GLY A 96 -42.65 -7.47 6.86
C GLY A 96 -41.12 -7.59 6.89
N VAL A 97 -40.64 -8.77 6.51
CA VAL A 97 -39.22 -9.12 6.49
C VAL A 97 -38.48 -8.37 5.38
N THR A 98 -37.30 -7.86 5.69
CA THR A 98 -36.29 -7.43 4.72
C THR A 98 -35.37 -8.61 4.35
N THR A 99 -35.43 -9.07 3.11
CA THR A 99 -34.59 -10.16 2.59
C THR A 99 -33.59 -9.62 1.58
N VAL A 100 -32.30 -9.90 1.76
CA VAL A 100 -31.23 -9.55 0.83
C VAL A 100 -30.71 -10.83 0.18
N ASN A 101 -31.10 -11.07 -1.07
CA ASN A 101 -30.69 -12.26 -1.81
C ASN A 101 -29.31 -12.10 -2.47
N ALA A 102 -28.96 -10.89 -2.91
CA ALA A 102 -27.69 -10.59 -3.58
C ALA A 102 -27.36 -9.08 -3.54
N GLY A 103 -26.09 -8.77 -3.79
CA GLY A 103 -25.58 -7.41 -3.80
C GLY A 103 -25.51 -6.79 -2.40
N SER A 104 -25.55 -5.47 -2.33
CA SER A 104 -25.50 -4.72 -1.07
C SER A 104 -26.83 -4.04 -0.77
N LEU A 105 -27.27 -4.14 0.48
CA LEU A 105 -28.29 -3.28 1.08
C LEU A 105 -27.59 -2.31 2.03
N MET A 106 -27.56 -1.02 1.68
CA MET A 106 -27.04 0.06 2.51
C MET A 106 -28.17 0.70 3.31
N ILE A 107 -28.01 0.69 4.63
CA ILE A 107 -28.89 1.36 5.59
C ILE A 107 -28.14 2.56 6.17
N THR A 108 -28.64 3.76 5.91
CA THR A 108 -27.88 5.00 6.23
C THR A 108 -27.98 5.44 7.68
N LYS A 109 -29.00 4.99 8.42
CA LYS A 109 -29.24 5.29 9.84
C LYS A 109 -30.21 4.24 10.40
N GLU A 110 -30.32 4.13 11.72
CA GLU A 110 -31.19 3.11 12.33
C GLU A 110 -32.65 3.21 11.85
N ALA A 111 -33.21 4.42 11.78
CA ALA A 111 -34.57 4.64 11.28
C ALA A 111 -34.79 4.23 9.80
N SER A 112 -33.71 4.03 9.04
CA SER A 112 -33.79 3.48 7.67
C SER A 112 -33.97 1.96 7.66
N LEU A 113 -33.84 1.29 8.80
CA LEU A 113 -34.21 -0.11 8.96
C LEU A 113 -35.61 -0.17 9.58
N ALA A 114 -36.56 -0.84 8.93
CA ALA A 114 -37.94 -0.89 9.42
C ALA A 114 -38.11 -1.61 10.76
N SER A 115 -37.25 -2.59 11.04
CA SER A 115 -37.18 -3.29 12.31
C SER A 115 -35.77 -3.82 12.53
N ASN A 116 -35.22 -3.59 13.72
CA ASN A 116 -33.89 -4.04 14.11
C ASN A 116 -33.89 -5.46 14.73
N THR A 117 -34.97 -6.24 14.55
CA THR A 117 -35.13 -7.59 15.14
C THR A 117 -34.67 -8.70 14.19
N ALA A 118 -34.20 -9.83 14.75
CA ALA A 118 -33.72 -10.98 13.99
C ALA A 118 -34.78 -11.56 13.03
N ALA A 119 -36.06 -11.49 13.44
CA ALA A 119 -37.18 -11.99 12.63
C ALA A 119 -37.36 -11.20 11.32
N ASN A 120 -36.91 -9.94 11.28
CA ASN A 120 -37.26 -9.00 10.24
C ASN A 120 -36.12 -8.67 9.26
N LEU A 121 -34.94 -9.26 9.42
CA LEU A 121 -33.82 -9.08 8.49
C LEU A 121 -33.20 -10.43 8.14
N ASN A 122 -33.06 -10.75 6.85
CA ASN A 122 -32.43 -11.98 6.36
C ASN A 122 -31.44 -11.65 5.24
N VAL A 123 -30.14 -11.82 5.50
CA VAL A 123 -29.06 -11.54 4.56
C VAL A 123 -28.47 -12.88 4.14
N LYS A 124 -28.67 -13.26 2.89
CA LYS A 124 -28.23 -14.54 2.36
C LYS A 124 -26.71 -14.62 2.20
N SER A 125 -26.21 -15.84 2.08
CA SER A 125 -24.81 -16.11 1.72
C SER A 125 -24.38 -15.31 0.49
N GLY A 126 -23.22 -14.65 0.56
CA GLY A 126 -22.69 -13.80 -0.51
C GLY A 126 -23.32 -12.41 -0.64
N ALA A 127 -24.42 -12.11 0.08
CA ALA A 127 -25.00 -10.77 0.13
C ALA A 127 -24.34 -9.91 1.23
N THR A 128 -24.49 -8.59 1.10
CA THR A 128 -23.90 -7.60 2.04
C THR A 128 -24.98 -6.75 2.69
N LEU A 129 -24.92 -6.63 4.02
CA LEU A 129 -25.57 -5.58 4.77
C LEU A 129 -24.54 -4.49 5.07
N GLN A 130 -24.73 -3.31 4.49
CA GLN A 130 -23.88 -2.14 4.73
C GLN A 130 -24.56 -1.16 5.68
N LEU A 131 -23.83 -0.74 6.71
CA LEU A 131 -24.33 0.16 7.75
C LEU A 131 -23.42 1.39 7.83
N ASN A 132 -23.99 2.57 7.65
CA ASN A 132 -23.29 3.82 7.93
C ASN A 132 -23.26 4.06 9.43
N VAL A 133 -22.10 4.43 9.98
CA VAL A 133 -21.97 4.70 11.41
C VAL A 133 -21.68 6.18 11.68
N ASP A 134 -22.21 6.68 12.78
CA ASP A 134 -22.01 8.06 13.23
C ASP A 134 -22.21 8.14 14.74
N SER A 135 -21.16 8.56 15.46
CA SER A 135 -21.21 8.72 16.91
C SER A 135 -22.23 9.79 17.35
N ALA A 136 -22.49 10.78 16.49
CA ALA A 136 -23.51 11.81 16.74
C ALA A 136 -24.95 11.36 16.41
N GLY A 137 -25.12 10.21 15.75
CA GLY A 137 -26.43 9.62 15.43
C GLY A 137 -27.27 10.40 14.40
N SER A 138 -26.74 11.47 13.81
CA SER A 138 -27.50 12.30 12.86
C SER A 138 -27.53 11.68 11.46
N ASN A 139 -26.44 11.02 11.07
CA ASN A 139 -26.26 10.49 9.71
C ASN A 139 -25.82 9.01 9.67
N GLY A 140 -26.03 8.28 10.77
CA GLY A 140 -25.55 6.91 10.92
C GLY A 140 -26.06 6.23 12.17
N PHE A 141 -25.74 4.95 12.31
CA PHE A 141 -25.94 4.21 13.54
C PHE A 141 -25.00 4.73 14.63
N THR A 142 -25.55 5.03 15.80
CA THR A 142 -24.78 5.21 17.04
C THR A 142 -24.21 3.87 17.51
N SER A 143 -23.22 3.89 18.41
CA SER A 143 -22.69 2.67 19.02
C SER A 143 -23.78 1.84 19.74
N ALA A 144 -24.71 2.50 20.43
CA ALA A 144 -25.80 1.86 21.16
C ALA A 144 -26.79 1.14 20.22
N ASN A 145 -27.24 1.81 19.16
CA ASN A 145 -28.22 1.22 18.24
C ASN A 145 -27.55 0.14 17.37
N PHE A 146 -26.27 0.32 17.02
CA PHE A 146 -25.47 -0.71 16.35
C PHE A 146 -25.28 -1.96 17.21
N SER A 147 -24.95 -1.78 18.50
CA SER A 147 -24.85 -2.88 19.48
C SER A 147 -26.15 -3.68 19.58
N THR A 148 -27.27 -2.97 19.70
CA THR A 148 -28.62 -3.58 19.72
C THR A 148 -28.87 -4.39 18.46
N LEU A 149 -28.57 -3.83 17.29
CA LEU A 149 -28.71 -4.51 16.01
C LEU A 149 -27.85 -5.77 15.94
N LEU A 150 -26.56 -5.70 16.32
CA LEU A 150 -25.68 -6.86 16.34
C LEU A 150 -26.19 -7.98 17.26
N GLY A 151 -26.63 -7.64 18.47
CA GLY A 151 -27.19 -8.62 19.41
C GLY A 151 -28.38 -9.37 18.81
N ASN A 152 -29.23 -8.64 18.08
CA ASN A 152 -30.39 -9.22 17.40
C ASN A 152 -29.97 -10.09 16.21
N ILE A 153 -29.10 -9.61 15.31
CA ILE A 153 -28.83 -10.30 14.03
C ILE A 153 -27.74 -11.36 14.10
N LEU A 154 -26.85 -11.33 15.10
CA LEU A 154 -25.71 -12.25 15.24
C LEU A 154 -25.87 -13.28 16.37
N VAL A 155 -26.52 -12.94 17.50
CA VAL A 155 -26.49 -13.79 18.72
C VAL A 155 -27.85 -14.39 19.06
N ALA A 156 -28.94 -13.65 18.84
CA ALA A 156 -30.27 -14.01 19.33
C ALA A 156 -31.15 -14.80 18.33
N ASN A 157 -30.56 -15.42 17.30
CA ASN A 157 -31.36 -15.87 16.16
C ASN A 157 -31.92 -17.30 16.30
N THR A 158 -33.14 -17.42 16.79
CA THR A 158 -33.91 -18.68 16.79
C THR A 158 -34.78 -18.86 15.54
N ALA A 159 -34.96 -17.80 14.75
CA ALA A 159 -35.62 -17.84 13.45
C ALA A 159 -34.59 -18.14 12.35
N ALA A 160 -35.02 -18.64 11.20
CA ALA A 160 -34.11 -18.96 10.10
C ALA A 160 -33.67 -17.69 9.31
N GLN A 161 -33.35 -16.61 10.03
CA GLN A 161 -33.19 -15.24 9.53
C GLN A 161 -31.82 -14.69 9.99
N GLY A 162 -31.59 -13.38 10.00
CA GLY A 162 -30.31 -12.73 10.34
C GLY A 162 -29.25 -12.81 9.25
N LEU A 163 -27.97 -12.83 9.63
CA LEU A 163 -26.88 -13.03 8.68
C LEU A 163 -26.63 -14.52 8.49
N GLN A 164 -26.89 -15.03 7.28
CA GLN A 164 -26.61 -16.43 6.97
C GLN A 164 -25.10 -16.68 6.85
N ALA A 165 -24.69 -17.94 6.98
CA ALA A 165 -23.31 -18.35 6.73
C ALA A 165 -22.82 -17.87 5.34
N GLY A 166 -21.71 -17.13 5.32
CA GLY A 166 -21.11 -16.50 4.15
C GLY A 166 -21.66 -15.11 3.81
N ALA A 167 -22.60 -14.56 4.59
CA ALA A 167 -23.02 -13.18 4.46
C ALA A 167 -21.92 -12.20 4.91
N THR A 168 -22.00 -10.96 4.44
CA THR A 168 -21.03 -9.90 4.75
C THR A 168 -21.68 -8.77 5.53
N LEU A 169 -21.05 -8.37 6.63
CA LEU A 169 -21.33 -7.13 7.33
C LEU A 169 -20.33 -6.06 6.86
N ALA A 170 -20.81 -4.98 6.26
CA ALA A 170 -20.00 -3.83 5.88
C ALA A 170 -20.29 -2.64 6.80
N ILE A 171 -19.24 -2.06 7.38
CA ILE A 171 -19.33 -0.93 8.31
C ILE A 171 -18.66 0.26 7.66
N ASP A 172 -19.43 1.32 7.43
CA ASP A 172 -18.99 2.51 6.70
C ASP A 172 -18.84 3.71 7.65
N THR A 173 -17.60 4.15 7.84
CA THR A 173 -17.26 5.30 8.68
C THR A 173 -17.16 6.61 7.90
N SER A 174 -17.61 6.67 6.65
CA SER A 174 -17.58 7.90 5.83
C SER A 174 -18.39 9.04 6.44
N THR A 175 -19.46 8.72 7.18
CA THR A 175 -20.33 9.67 7.88
C THR A 175 -19.99 9.85 9.36
N ALA A 176 -18.93 9.21 9.85
CA ALA A 176 -18.60 9.22 11.27
C ALA A 176 -18.05 10.59 11.71
N THR A 177 -18.82 11.31 12.53
CA THR A 177 -18.37 12.58 13.13
C THR A 177 -17.15 12.34 14.02
N GLY A 178 -16.07 13.12 13.82
CA GLY A 178 -14.82 12.96 14.59
C GLY A 178 -13.87 11.86 14.08
N ALA A 179 -14.14 11.29 12.89
CA ALA A 179 -13.31 10.30 12.21
C ALA A 179 -13.03 9.01 12.99
N THR A 180 -13.66 8.77 14.15
CA THR A 180 -13.49 7.55 14.96
C THR A 180 -14.86 7.06 15.43
N PHE A 181 -15.14 5.79 15.21
CA PHE A 181 -16.34 5.11 15.70
C PHE A 181 -15.94 3.87 16.49
N THR A 182 -16.31 3.83 17.78
CA THR A 182 -16.00 2.72 18.68
C THR A 182 -17.19 1.78 18.83
N LEU A 183 -16.97 0.50 18.56
CA LEU A 183 -17.97 -0.54 18.70
C LEU A 183 -17.99 -1.12 20.11
N SER A 184 -18.97 -0.76 20.93
CA SER A 184 -19.14 -1.30 22.29
C SER A 184 -19.66 -2.74 22.35
N SER A 185 -19.57 -3.51 21.25
CA SER A 185 -20.06 -4.88 21.16
C SER A 185 -19.21 -5.71 20.22
N ALA A 186 -19.06 -6.98 20.58
CA ALA A 186 -18.31 -7.94 19.78
C ALA A 186 -19.02 -8.26 18.46
N ILE A 187 -18.25 -8.34 17.39
CA ILE A 187 -18.66 -8.97 16.13
C ILE A 187 -18.35 -10.46 16.25
N THR A 188 -19.38 -11.29 16.22
CA THR A 188 -19.26 -12.75 16.29
C THR A 188 -19.74 -13.39 15.00
N ASN A 189 -19.47 -14.68 14.81
CA ASN A 189 -20.25 -15.45 13.83
C ASN A 189 -21.74 -15.37 14.18
N SER A 190 -22.59 -15.42 13.15
CA SER A 190 -24.03 -15.49 13.38
C SER A 190 -24.39 -16.85 13.95
N THR A 191 -25.26 -16.87 14.95
CA THR A 191 -25.87 -18.08 15.52
C THR A 191 -27.24 -18.33 14.87
N GLY A 192 -27.83 -19.51 15.10
CA GLY A 192 -29.16 -19.89 14.58
C GLY A 192 -29.15 -20.90 13.44
N GLY A 193 -30.33 -21.26 12.92
CA GLY A 193 -30.53 -22.38 11.98
C GLY A 193 -29.79 -22.24 10.63
N PHE A 194 -29.58 -21.01 10.15
CA PHE A 194 -28.74 -20.71 8.97
C PHE A 194 -27.52 -19.86 9.32
N GLY A 195 -27.24 -19.67 10.61
CA GLY A 195 -26.09 -18.92 11.09
C GLY A 195 -24.78 -19.62 10.74
N GLY A 196 -23.68 -18.89 10.88
CA GLY A 196 -22.34 -19.41 10.70
C GLY A 196 -21.33 -18.29 10.47
N VAL A 197 -20.29 -18.61 9.71
CA VAL A 197 -19.20 -17.71 9.37
C VAL A 197 -19.72 -16.45 8.69
N ILE A 198 -19.32 -15.26 9.15
CA ILE A 198 -19.61 -13.99 8.46
C ILE A 198 -18.32 -13.26 8.08
N ASN A 199 -18.36 -12.54 6.95
CA ASN A 199 -17.29 -11.67 6.52
C ASN A 199 -17.49 -10.25 7.06
N LEU A 200 -16.39 -9.51 7.20
CA LEU A 200 -16.39 -8.12 7.64
C LEU A 200 -15.73 -7.23 6.58
N ILE A 201 -16.37 -6.12 6.21
CA ILE A 201 -15.77 -5.08 5.39
C ILE A 201 -15.80 -3.76 6.15
N LYS A 202 -14.66 -3.11 6.27
CA LYS A 202 -14.55 -1.73 6.72
C LYS A 202 -14.47 -0.79 5.50
N LEU A 203 -15.37 0.18 5.45
CA LEU A 203 -15.49 1.23 4.44
C LEU A 203 -15.32 2.62 5.07
N GLY A 204 -15.12 3.65 4.25
CA GLY A 204 -14.97 5.04 4.71
C GLY A 204 -13.58 5.36 5.28
N ALA A 205 -13.20 6.63 5.28
CA ALA A 205 -11.85 7.07 5.65
C ALA A 205 -11.58 7.08 7.17
N GLY A 206 -12.63 7.04 8.02
CA GLY A 206 -12.47 7.08 9.47
C GLY A 206 -11.94 5.78 10.08
N THR A 207 -11.61 5.83 11.36
CA THR A 207 -11.20 4.72 12.21
C THR A 207 -12.42 4.00 12.78
N LEU A 208 -12.48 2.68 12.60
CA LEU A 208 -13.37 1.79 13.33
C LEU A 208 -12.58 1.16 14.49
N VAL A 209 -12.96 1.46 15.72
CA VAL A 209 -12.32 0.88 16.91
C VAL A 209 -13.08 -0.36 17.34
N LEU A 210 -12.37 -1.48 17.39
CA LEU A 210 -12.82 -2.75 17.92
C LEU A 210 -12.28 -2.91 19.35
N ASP A 211 -13.09 -2.55 20.35
CA ASP A 211 -12.70 -2.60 21.76
C ASP A 211 -13.15 -3.87 22.49
N GLN A 212 -13.96 -4.72 21.85
CA GLN A 212 -14.41 -6.02 22.35
C GLN A 212 -13.76 -7.21 21.63
N THR A 213 -13.76 -8.39 22.27
CA THR A 213 -13.36 -9.67 21.68
C THR A 213 -14.24 -10.07 20.49
N ASN A 214 -13.79 -9.82 19.25
CA ASN A 214 -14.49 -10.24 18.04
C ASN A 214 -14.08 -11.66 17.64
N THR A 215 -15.07 -12.51 17.38
CA THR A 215 -14.90 -13.95 17.14
C THR A 215 -15.40 -14.39 15.76
N ASN A 216 -15.76 -13.45 14.87
CA ASN A 216 -16.14 -13.76 13.50
C ASN A 216 -15.01 -14.47 12.73
N THR A 217 -15.28 -15.61 12.10
CA THR A 217 -14.23 -16.42 11.45
C THR A 217 -14.15 -16.23 9.93
N GLY A 218 -14.94 -15.32 9.36
CA GLY A 218 -14.87 -15.00 7.93
C GLY A 218 -13.82 -13.94 7.63
N THR A 219 -13.59 -13.71 6.34
CA THR A 219 -12.57 -12.76 5.88
C THR A 219 -12.88 -11.35 6.38
N THR A 220 -11.85 -10.65 6.86
CA THR A 220 -11.93 -9.23 7.18
C THR A 220 -11.20 -8.42 6.11
N THR A 221 -11.87 -7.43 5.52
CA THR A 221 -11.29 -6.52 4.51
C THR A 221 -11.36 -5.08 5.00
N ILE A 222 -10.24 -4.36 4.98
CA ILE A 222 -10.17 -2.92 5.23
C ILE A 222 -10.03 -2.21 3.89
N SER A 223 -11.14 -1.72 3.34
CA SER A 223 -11.14 -1.06 2.02
C SER A 223 -10.75 0.41 2.08
N ALA A 224 -10.88 1.04 3.25
CA ALA A 224 -10.47 2.42 3.50
C ALA A 224 -10.38 2.69 5.01
N GLY A 225 -9.63 3.74 5.36
CA GLY A 225 -9.46 4.19 6.74
C GLY A 225 -8.75 3.16 7.60
N THR A 226 -9.10 3.08 8.88
CA THR A 226 -8.39 2.25 9.85
C THR A 226 -9.35 1.30 10.55
N ILE A 227 -8.96 0.04 10.76
CA ILE A 227 -9.47 -0.75 11.89
C ILE A 227 -8.44 -0.64 13.00
N GLN A 228 -8.84 -0.06 14.13
CA GLN A 228 -8.01 0.05 15.33
C GLN A 228 -8.47 -0.96 16.37
N TYR A 229 -7.49 -1.54 17.04
CA TYR A 229 -7.68 -2.60 17.99
C TYR A 229 -7.14 -2.24 19.37
N ASN A 230 -8.00 -2.16 20.38
CA ASN A 230 -7.61 -1.73 21.73
C ASN A 230 -7.36 -2.93 22.67
N ASP A 231 -7.00 -2.66 23.93
CA ASP A 231 -6.69 -3.69 24.95
C ASP A 231 -7.80 -4.72 25.21
N GLY A 232 -9.07 -4.32 25.06
CA GLY A 232 -10.22 -5.23 25.19
C GLY A 232 -10.60 -5.97 23.91
N GLY A 233 -10.01 -5.60 22.76
CA GLY A 233 -10.40 -6.19 21.48
C GLY A 233 -10.00 -7.68 21.40
N ALA A 234 -10.53 -8.45 20.44
CA ALA A 234 -9.82 -9.50 19.63
C ALA A 234 -10.25 -9.42 18.16
N ILE A 235 -9.40 -9.80 17.19
CA ILE A 235 -9.88 -10.21 15.87
C ILE A 235 -9.53 -11.68 15.72
N SER A 236 -10.56 -12.48 15.45
CA SER A 236 -10.45 -13.90 15.15
C SER A 236 -9.41 -14.21 14.06
N ALA A 237 -8.83 -15.41 14.14
CA ALA A 237 -7.75 -15.92 13.29
C ALA A 237 -8.20 -16.18 11.83
N THR A 238 -8.52 -15.10 11.12
CA THR A 238 -9.02 -15.10 9.74
C THR A 238 -8.01 -14.47 8.80
N PRO A 239 -8.13 -14.63 7.48
CA PRO A 239 -7.37 -13.77 6.56
C PRO A 239 -7.81 -12.31 6.69
N LEU A 240 -6.84 -11.41 6.86
CA LEU A 240 -7.03 -9.96 6.88
C LEU A 240 -6.47 -9.35 5.59
N PHE A 241 -7.34 -8.70 4.81
CA PHE A 241 -6.95 -7.99 3.59
C PHE A 241 -7.02 -6.48 3.79
N LEU A 242 -5.87 -5.83 3.69
CA LEU A 242 -5.68 -4.39 3.78
C LEU A 242 -5.77 -3.82 2.36
N ASN A 243 -6.96 -3.46 1.88
CA ASN A 243 -7.14 -2.92 0.53
C ASN A 243 -7.07 -1.38 0.56
N GLY A 244 -5.89 -0.84 0.85
CA GLY A 244 -5.64 0.60 1.01
C GLY A 244 -5.94 1.17 2.40
N GLY A 245 -6.57 0.40 3.30
CA GLY A 245 -6.75 0.77 4.69
C GLY A 245 -5.63 0.29 5.63
N THR A 246 -5.63 0.77 6.87
CA THR A 246 -4.63 0.44 7.89
C THR A 246 -5.22 -0.50 8.95
N PHE A 247 -4.46 -1.53 9.33
CA PHE A 247 -4.71 -2.26 10.58
C PHE A 247 -3.81 -1.69 11.67
N ALA A 248 -4.42 -1.18 12.74
CA ALA A 248 -3.71 -0.52 13.83
C ALA A 248 -3.92 -1.27 15.16
N VAL A 249 -2.82 -1.66 15.79
CA VAL A 249 -2.80 -2.26 17.13
C VAL A 249 -2.55 -1.16 18.15
N ASN A 250 -3.52 -0.88 19.01
CA ASN A 250 -3.44 0.11 20.07
C ASN A 250 -3.63 -0.53 21.45
N ARG A 251 -2.67 -1.36 21.85
CA ARG A 251 -2.68 -2.09 23.12
C ARG A 251 -1.57 -1.66 24.05
N SER A 252 -1.78 -1.80 25.35
CA SER A 252 -0.72 -1.77 26.36
C SER A 252 0.01 -3.12 26.49
N THR A 253 -0.61 -4.21 26.03
CA THR A 253 -0.03 -5.57 26.08
C THR A 253 0.57 -6.03 24.76
N THR A 254 1.33 -7.12 24.80
CA THR A 254 1.80 -7.81 23.59
C THR A 254 0.63 -8.32 22.75
N ALA A 255 0.73 -8.16 21.43
CA ALA A 255 -0.13 -8.80 20.44
C ALA A 255 0.74 -9.58 19.44
N THR A 256 0.43 -10.85 19.23
CA THR A 256 1.24 -11.74 18.38
C THR A 256 0.45 -12.23 17.18
N LEU A 257 1.09 -12.16 16.01
CA LEU A 257 0.57 -12.66 14.74
C LEU A 257 0.20 -14.14 14.84
N GLY A 258 -1.00 -14.49 14.38
CA GLY A 258 -1.54 -15.85 14.42
C GLY A 258 -2.04 -16.31 15.79
N THR A 259 -1.89 -15.52 16.86
CA THR A 259 -2.46 -15.84 18.17
C THR A 259 -3.46 -14.79 18.64
N THR A 260 -3.09 -13.51 18.61
CA THR A 260 -3.92 -12.38 19.04
C THR A 260 -4.71 -11.78 17.87
N PHE A 261 -4.16 -11.87 16.66
CA PHE A 261 -4.76 -11.36 15.43
C PHE A 261 -4.43 -12.30 14.24
N PRO A 262 -5.17 -12.20 13.12
CA PRO A 262 -4.99 -12.95 11.86
C PRO A 262 -3.59 -13.47 11.53
N ALA A 263 -3.47 -14.77 11.22
CA ALA A 263 -2.20 -15.38 10.78
C ALA A 263 -1.78 -14.97 9.36
N ILE A 264 -2.73 -14.53 8.53
CA ILE A 264 -2.50 -14.09 7.16
C ILE A 264 -2.93 -12.63 7.06
N ILE A 265 -1.98 -11.74 6.77
CA ILE A 265 -2.21 -10.33 6.46
C ILE A 265 -1.72 -10.08 5.04
N GLY A 266 -2.56 -9.52 4.18
CA GLY A 266 -2.22 -9.21 2.79
C GLY A 266 -2.84 -7.90 2.31
N GLY A 267 -2.50 -7.49 1.09
CA GLY A 267 -3.10 -6.32 0.44
C GLY A 267 -2.18 -5.09 0.36
N THR A 268 -2.72 -3.96 -0.11
CA THR A 268 -1.95 -2.73 -0.39
C THR A 268 -1.82 -1.78 0.80
N GLY A 269 -2.56 -2.02 1.88
CA GLY A 269 -2.66 -1.16 3.05
C GLY A 269 -1.58 -1.40 4.12
N GLY A 270 -1.62 -0.59 5.19
CA GLY A 270 -0.57 -0.50 6.20
C GLY A 270 -0.85 -1.25 7.51
N LEU A 271 0.21 -1.47 8.28
CA LEU A 271 0.19 -2.07 9.62
C LEU A 271 0.84 -1.10 10.61
N SER A 272 0.20 -0.80 11.75
CA SER A 272 0.76 0.14 12.72
C SER A 272 0.62 -0.34 14.15
N ASN A 273 1.67 -0.20 14.95
CA ASN A 273 1.57 -0.30 16.41
C ASN A 273 1.45 1.10 17.04
N LEU A 274 0.23 1.47 17.42
CA LEU A 274 -0.15 2.74 18.05
C LEU A 274 -0.11 2.69 19.59
N GLY A 275 -0.18 1.51 20.18
CA GLY A 275 -0.25 1.34 21.64
C GLY A 275 1.13 1.12 22.24
N ALA A 276 1.27 1.24 23.57
CA ALA A 276 2.56 1.09 24.26
C ALA A 276 3.10 -0.37 24.27
N GLY A 277 2.25 -1.35 23.99
CA GLY A 277 2.59 -2.77 23.93
C GLY A 277 3.45 -3.15 22.72
N THR A 278 3.76 -4.44 22.61
CA THR A 278 4.61 -4.98 21.53
C THR A 278 3.78 -5.71 20.49
N LEU A 279 3.96 -5.35 19.22
CA LEU A 279 3.43 -6.11 18.08
C LEU A 279 4.47 -7.14 17.63
N VAL A 280 4.15 -8.43 17.71
CA VAL A 280 5.06 -9.53 17.32
C VAL A 280 4.65 -10.10 15.96
N LEU A 281 5.57 -10.04 15.00
CA LEU A 281 5.46 -10.66 13.68
C LEU A 281 6.41 -11.86 13.60
N ASN A 282 5.88 -13.04 13.86
CA ASN A 282 6.60 -14.32 13.92
C ASN A 282 6.45 -15.20 12.66
N ALA A 283 5.74 -14.68 11.66
CA ALA A 283 5.53 -15.33 10.38
C ALA A 283 5.54 -14.28 9.26
N PRO A 284 5.70 -14.69 7.99
CA PRO A 284 5.66 -13.77 6.86
C PRO A 284 4.29 -13.07 6.73
N THR A 285 4.32 -11.77 6.46
CA THR A 285 3.13 -11.01 6.05
C THR A 285 3.21 -10.68 4.55
N PHE A 286 2.06 -10.37 3.96
CA PHE A 286 1.89 -10.19 2.51
C PHE A 286 1.33 -8.81 2.14
N HIS A 287 1.31 -7.85 3.07
CA HIS A 287 0.89 -6.50 2.78
C HIS A 287 2.03 -5.65 2.24
N THR A 288 1.70 -4.65 1.41
CA THR A 288 2.69 -3.77 0.76
C THR A 288 2.71 -2.35 1.30
N GLY A 289 1.66 -1.90 2.01
CA GLY A 289 1.68 -0.63 2.70
C GLY A 289 2.63 -0.67 3.90
N ASN A 290 3.02 0.48 4.42
CA ASN A 290 4.05 0.59 5.44
C ASN A 290 3.70 -0.17 6.74
N THR A 291 4.72 -0.70 7.40
CA THR A 291 4.66 -1.20 8.77
C THR A 291 5.33 -0.19 9.70
N ALA A 292 4.59 0.37 10.66
CA ALA A 292 5.05 1.46 11.51
C ALA A 292 5.04 1.10 13.00
N ALA A 293 6.18 1.30 13.65
CA ALA A 293 6.29 1.36 15.12
C ALA A 293 5.96 2.78 15.59
N THR A 294 4.69 3.18 15.45
CA THR A 294 4.25 4.58 15.65
C THR A 294 4.46 5.06 17.09
N VAL A 295 4.05 4.25 18.07
CA VAL A 295 4.26 4.52 19.50
C VAL A 295 4.95 3.33 20.16
N GLY A 296 4.35 2.14 20.06
CA GLY A 296 4.88 0.92 20.63
C GLY A 296 5.88 0.20 19.75
N ASN A 297 6.44 -0.86 20.32
CA ASN A 297 7.51 -1.61 19.69
C ASN A 297 6.99 -2.68 18.73
N ILE A 298 7.79 -3.03 17.73
CA ILE A 298 7.55 -4.17 16.86
C ILE A 298 8.67 -5.20 17.05
N THR A 299 8.32 -6.46 17.27
CA THR A 299 9.29 -7.57 17.25
C THR A 299 9.12 -8.35 15.96
N LEU A 300 10.19 -8.46 15.17
CA LEU A 300 10.26 -9.33 14.01
C LEU A 300 11.00 -10.61 14.44
N SER A 301 10.28 -11.74 14.45
CA SER A 301 10.83 -13.05 14.81
C SER A 301 10.98 -13.98 13.59
N HIS A 302 10.84 -13.41 12.39
CA HIS A 302 11.03 -14.11 11.13
C HIS A 302 11.66 -13.13 10.12
N GLU A 303 12.63 -13.59 9.34
CA GLU A 303 13.36 -12.79 8.35
C GLU A 303 12.46 -12.23 7.24
N ARG A 304 11.32 -12.87 6.99
CA ARG A 304 10.32 -12.47 5.98
C ARG A 304 9.13 -11.72 6.56
N ALA A 305 9.17 -11.36 7.85
CA ALA A 305 8.03 -10.80 8.58
C ALA A 305 7.38 -9.59 7.88
N ILE A 306 8.17 -8.73 7.21
CA ILE A 306 7.69 -7.56 6.46
C ILE A 306 8.34 -7.47 5.06
N GLN A 307 8.59 -8.60 4.41
CA GLN A 307 9.37 -8.63 3.15
C GLN A 307 8.77 -7.86 1.97
N PHE A 308 7.50 -7.48 2.04
CA PHE A 308 6.80 -6.71 1.03
C PHE A 308 6.36 -5.32 1.50
N SER A 309 6.47 -5.05 2.80
CA SER A 309 6.07 -3.82 3.45
C SER A 309 7.31 -3.01 3.83
N ALA A 310 7.32 -1.71 3.55
CA ALA A 310 8.40 -0.86 4.04
C ALA A 310 8.30 -0.67 5.56
N LEU A 311 9.45 -0.72 6.24
CA LEU A 311 9.54 -0.28 7.62
C LEU A 311 9.47 1.25 7.65
N ASP A 312 8.42 1.80 8.26
CA ASP A 312 8.31 3.23 8.55
C ASP A 312 9.06 3.55 9.85
N THR A 313 10.13 4.33 9.72
CA THR A 313 11.00 4.67 10.85
C THR A 313 10.68 6.02 11.50
N THR A 314 9.61 6.71 11.05
CA THR A 314 9.22 8.02 11.59
C THR A 314 8.61 7.96 12.98
N GLY A 315 7.99 6.82 13.34
CA GLY A 315 7.36 6.60 14.64
C GLY A 315 8.35 6.60 15.82
N ALA A 316 7.84 6.88 17.02
CA ALA A 316 8.66 6.91 18.23
C ALA A 316 9.03 5.51 18.76
N GLY A 317 8.32 4.48 18.31
CA GLY A 317 8.56 3.10 18.72
C GLY A 317 9.85 2.51 18.15
N PHE A 318 10.24 1.38 18.72
CA PHE A 318 11.43 0.63 18.34
C PHE A 318 11.10 -0.70 17.68
N VAL A 319 12.07 -1.24 16.97
CA VAL A 319 12.04 -2.57 16.37
C VAL A 319 13.02 -3.49 17.09
N THR A 320 12.61 -4.72 17.35
CA THR A 320 13.48 -5.80 17.83
C THR A 320 13.57 -6.88 16.76
N LEU A 321 14.78 -7.28 16.38
CA LEU A 321 15.05 -8.47 15.58
C LEU A 321 15.31 -9.66 16.51
N SER A 322 14.35 -10.56 16.63
CA SER A 322 14.44 -11.74 17.50
C SER A 322 14.92 -12.94 16.70
N SER A 323 16.21 -13.29 16.83
CA SER A 323 16.84 -14.37 16.07
C SER A 323 16.83 -14.17 14.54
N VAL A 324 16.72 -12.93 14.08
CA VAL A 324 16.73 -12.55 12.66
C VAL A 324 18.05 -11.86 12.33
N THR A 325 18.91 -12.52 11.55
CA THR A 325 20.23 -12.00 11.13
C THR A 325 20.25 -11.52 9.68
N THR A 326 19.25 -11.89 8.88
CA THR A 326 19.14 -11.55 7.44
C THR A 326 17.77 -10.98 7.10
N PRO A 327 17.34 -9.88 7.74
CA PRO A 327 16.00 -9.32 7.54
C PRO A 327 15.75 -8.92 6.08
N ILE A 328 14.55 -9.22 5.60
CA ILE A 328 14.02 -8.78 4.31
C ILE A 328 12.89 -7.81 4.59
N PHE A 329 13.06 -6.55 4.18
CA PHE A 329 12.05 -5.51 4.27
C PHE A 329 11.56 -5.16 2.87
N GLY A 330 10.28 -4.81 2.72
CA GLY A 330 9.76 -4.23 1.47
C GLY A 330 10.38 -2.87 1.14
N GLY A 331 11.12 -2.27 2.08
CA GLY A 331 11.83 -1.02 1.91
C GLY A 331 12.06 -0.36 3.27
N LEU A 332 12.69 0.81 3.24
CA LEU A 332 12.81 1.71 4.39
C LEU A 332 12.13 3.03 4.04
N ALA A 333 11.19 3.45 4.87
CA ALA A 333 10.42 4.68 4.69
C ALA A 333 10.66 5.65 5.85
N ASN A 334 11.20 6.81 5.52
CA ASN A 334 11.36 7.98 6.36
C ASN A 334 11.80 9.18 5.51
N SER A 335 10.84 10.04 5.14
CA SER A 335 11.13 11.33 4.54
C SER A 335 11.21 12.40 5.61
N GLY A 336 12.39 12.98 5.82
CA GLY A 336 12.55 14.20 6.61
C GLY A 336 12.79 14.04 8.11
N THR A 337 12.93 12.82 8.65
CA THR A 337 13.45 12.61 10.01
C THR A 337 14.73 11.76 9.98
N THR A 338 15.77 12.16 10.71
CA THR A 338 17.09 11.51 10.68
C THR A 338 17.19 10.42 11.75
N ARG A 339 16.29 9.43 11.73
CA ARG A 339 16.39 8.27 12.63
C ARG A 339 17.23 7.18 12.01
N ASN A 340 18.42 6.97 12.55
CA ASN A 340 19.37 5.94 12.09
C ASN A 340 18.83 4.52 12.34
N LEU A 341 19.17 3.57 11.47
CA LEU A 341 18.51 2.27 11.47
C LEU A 341 18.86 1.48 12.73
N ALA A 342 20.10 1.59 13.21
CA ALA A 342 20.56 1.02 14.47
C ALA A 342 19.84 1.59 15.71
N THR A 343 19.27 2.80 15.62
CA THR A 343 18.47 3.39 16.72
C THR A 343 17.02 2.94 16.65
N VAL A 344 16.49 2.74 15.44
CA VAL A 344 15.14 2.25 15.20
C VAL A 344 15.08 0.78 15.60
N ILE A 345 16.03 -0.02 15.13
CA ILE A 345 16.21 -1.42 15.49
C ILE A 345 17.09 -1.48 16.75
N SER A 346 16.49 -1.24 17.90
CA SER A 346 17.22 -1.11 19.17
C SER A 346 17.74 -2.43 19.74
N SER A 347 17.29 -3.56 19.22
CA SER A 347 17.70 -4.90 19.65
C SER A 347 17.84 -5.85 18.46
N GLY A 348 18.89 -6.67 18.47
CA GLY A 348 19.23 -7.62 17.40
C GLY A 348 19.95 -7.02 16.18
N TYR A 349 20.01 -5.70 16.03
CA TYR A 349 20.71 -5.03 14.91
C TYR A 349 22.18 -5.43 14.80
N GLY A 350 22.87 -5.57 15.93
CA GLY A 350 24.27 -5.96 15.98
C GLY A 350 24.54 -7.32 15.33
N SER A 351 23.56 -8.22 15.23
CA SER A 351 23.73 -9.55 14.63
C SER A 351 23.33 -9.60 13.14
N VAL A 352 22.96 -8.48 12.55
CA VAL A 352 22.53 -8.43 11.15
C VAL A 352 23.74 -8.52 10.23
N THR A 353 23.78 -9.58 9.41
CA THR A 353 24.85 -9.83 8.43
C THR A 353 24.48 -9.37 7.03
N ASN A 354 23.18 -9.35 6.70
CA ASN A 354 22.67 -8.84 5.43
C ASN A 354 21.30 -8.17 5.61
N LEU A 355 21.19 -6.90 5.23
CA LEU A 355 19.92 -6.19 5.13
C LEU A 355 19.41 -6.27 3.70
N THR A 356 18.25 -6.89 3.47
CA THR A 356 17.63 -6.96 2.15
C THR A 356 16.48 -5.96 2.02
N LEU A 357 16.54 -5.11 1.00
CA LEU A 357 15.48 -4.17 0.63
C LEU A 357 14.78 -4.66 -0.64
N ASN A 358 13.49 -4.93 -0.56
CA ASN A 358 12.66 -5.59 -1.58
C ASN A 358 11.42 -4.75 -1.99
N PRO A 359 11.58 -3.49 -2.43
CA PRO A 359 10.45 -2.70 -2.89
C PRO A 359 9.75 -3.35 -4.09
N GLN A 360 8.43 -3.37 -4.00
CA GLN A 360 7.56 -3.95 -5.03
C GLN A 360 7.50 -3.07 -6.27
N SER A 361 7.07 -3.65 -7.39
CA SER A 361 6.93 -2.91 -8.65
C SER A 361 6.02 -1.70 -8.46
N GLY A 362 6.44 -0.54 -8.95
CA GLY A 362 5.73 0.74 -8.79
C GLY A 362 5.89 1.40 -7.41
N SER A 363 6.51 0.75 -6.42
CA SER A 363 6.78 1.37 -5.11
C SER A 363 8.09 2.15 -5.11
N THR A 364 8.10 3.30 -4.44
CA THR A 364 9.30 4.09 -4.14
C THR A 364 9.30 4.47 -2.67
N PHE A 365 10.34 4.07 -1.95
CA PHE A 365 10.53 4.46 -0.55
C PHE A 365 11.76 5.34 -0.41
N THR A 366 11.71 6.33 0.49
CA THR A 366 12.84 7.23 0.78
C THR A 366 13.22 7.07 2.23
N TYR A 367 14.52 6.92 2.51
CA TYR A 367 15.04 6.77 3.85
C TYR A 367 16.17 7.77 4.10
N SER A 368 15.93 8.67 5.06
CA SER A 368 16.84 9.78 5.39
C SER A 368 17.82 9.48 6.54
N GLY A 369 17.63 8.36 7.24
CA GLY A 369 18.54 7.92 8.30
C GLY A 369 19.82 7.26 7.76
N VAL A 370 20.77 7.01 8.65
CA VAL A 370 21.99 6.25 8.35
C VAL A 370 21.74 4.75 8.49
N ILE A 371 22.19 3.97 7.51
CA ILE A 371 22.45 2.52 7.65
C ILE A 371 23.94 2.37 8.00
N ALA A 372 24.23 1.71 9.12
CA ALA A 372 25.58 1.46 9.62
C ALA A 372 25.81 -0.05 9.82
N ASP A 373 27.06 -0.47 10.02
CA ASP A 373 27.32 -1.87 10.33
C ASP A 373 26.66 -2.34 11.63
N GLY A 374 26.38 -3.64 11.66
CA GLY A 374 26.29 -4.39 12.91
C GLY A 374 27.69 -4.81 13.37
N SER A 375 27.77 -5.97 13.99
CA SER A 375 29.00 -6.70 14.29
C SER A 375 28.73 -8.19 14.01
N PRO A 376 29.09 -8.72 12.82
CA PRO A 376 30.12 -8.28 11.85
C PRO A 376 29.67 -7.20 10.83
N PRO A 377 30.53 -6.78 9.87
CA PRO A 377 30.14 -5.92 8.75
C PRO A 377 28.87 -6.38 8.05
N MET A 378 27.99 -5.43 7.73
CA MET A 378 26.67 -5.70 7.18
C MET A 378 26.67 -5.49 5.66
N SER A 379 26.21 -6.50 4.91
CA SER A 379 25.92 -6.33 3.49
C SER A 379 24.56 -5.66 3.27
N LEU A 380 24.41 -4.91 2.19
CA LEU A 380 23.13 -4.36 1.76
C LEU A 380 22.72 -5.01 0.44
N THR A 381 21.57 -5.69 0.42
CA THR A 381 21.02 -6.28 -0.81
C THR A 381 19.80 -5.48 -1.27
N LYS A 382 19.91 -4.80 -2.42
CA LYS A 382 18.74 -4.27 -3.13
C LYS A 382 18.19 -5.34 -4.08
N THR A 383 16.98 -5.78 -3.79
CA THR A 383 16.16 -6.65 -4.63
C THR A 383 14.79 -6.01 -4.86
N GLY A 384 13.88 -6.71 -5.51
CA GLY A 384 12.54 -6.19 -5.85
C GLY A 384 12.58 -5.15 -6.98
N ALA A 385 11.52 -5.08 -7.77
CA ALA A 385 11.45 -4.25 -8.97
C ALA A 385 11.32 -2.75 -8.69
N GLY A 386 10.94 -2.35 -7.46
CA GLY A 386 10.74 -0.96 -7.08
C GLY A 386 12.03 -0.20 -6.75
N THR A 387 11.84 1.01 -6.23
CA THR A 387 12.91 1.96 -5.92
C THR A 387 13.09 2.14 -4.41
N GLN A 388 14.33 2.12 -3.95
CA GLN A 388 14.71 2.62 -2.63
C GLN A 388 15.62 3.83 -2.82
N ASN A 389 15.25 4.97 -2.26
CA ASN A 389 16.10 6.15 -2.15
C ASN A 389 16.76 6.17 -0.76
N LEU A 390 18.07 6.35 -0.72
CA LEU A 390 18.86 6.56 0.49
C LEU A 390 19.43 7.98 0.45
N THR A 391 18.97 8.81 1.38
CA THR A 391 19.33 10.24 1.43
C THR A 391 20.18 10.59 2.65
N GLY A 392 20.35 9.65 3.59
CA GLY A 392 21.36 9.73 4.65
C GLY A 392 22.77 9.33 4.19
N THR A 393 23.78 9.70 4.97
CA THR A 393 25.18 9.26 4.77
C THR A 393 25.35 7.86 5.38
N ASN A 394 25.29 6.82 4.56
CA ASN A 394 25.39 5.44 5.02
C ASN A 394 26.85 5.03 5.27
N THR A 395 27.09 4.26 6.32
CA THR A 395 28.44 3.94 6.82
C THR A 395 28.70 2.44 7.00
N TYR A 396 27.80 1.57 6.52
CA TYR A 396 28.02 0.12 6.52
C TYR A 396 29.18 -0.24 5.58
N THR A 397 30.00 -1.22 5.95
CA THR A 397 31.23 -1.56 5.21
C THR A 397 31.14 -2.85 4.40
N GLY A 398 30.12 -3.68 4.62
CA GLY A 398 29.88 -4.86 3.79
C GLY A 398 29.44 -4.51 2.36
N THR A 399 29.54 -5.47 1.44
CA THR A 399 29.21 -5.30 0.02
C THR A 399 27.74 -4.90 -0.21
N THR A 400 27.52 -4.02 -1.18
CA THR A 400 26.18 -3.68 -1.69
C THR A 400 25.86 -4.51 -2.93
N PHE A 401 24.86 -5.39 -2.84
CA PHE A 401 24.36 -6.21 -3.95
C PHE A 401 23.15 -5.55 -4.61
N LEU A 402 23.19 -5.37 -5.92
CA LEU A 402 22.12 -4.79 -6.73
C LEU A 402 21.53 -5.87 -7.64
N ASN A 403 20.57 -6.62 -7.09
CA ASN A 403 19.97 -7.79 -7.74
C ASN A 403 18.71 -7.44 -8.56
N GLY A 404 18.11 -6.27 -8.34
CA GLY A 404 16.93 -5.82 -9.09
C GLY A 404 16.41 -4.44 -8.69
N GLY A 405 15.58 -3.85 -9.56
CA GLY A 405 14.99 -2.52 -9.35
C GLY A 405 16.05 -1.41 -9.23
N ILE A 406 15.74 -0.35 -8.50
CA ILE A 406 16.58 0.85 -8.41
C ILE A 406 16.99 1.12 -6.95
N LEU A 407 18.29 1.12 -6.66
CA LEU A 407 18.83 1.81 -5.49
C LEU A 407 19.19 3.22 -5.93
N SER A 408 18.57 4.25 -5.35
CA SER A 408 18.96 5.64 -5.58
C SER A 408 19.72 6.16 -4.38
N VAL A 409 20.83 6.82 -4.63
CA VAL A 409 21.65 7.54 -3.64
C VAL A 409 21.86 8.96 -4.13
N GLY A 410 22.13 9.87 -3.21
CA GLY A 410 22.10 11.29 -3.46
C GLY A 410 20.67 11.81 -3.56
N ASP A 411 20.36 12.81 -2.75
CA ASP A 411 19.16 13.65 -2.86
C ASP A 411 19.51 15.06 -3.35
N GLY A 412 20.77 15.28 -3.70
CA GLY A 412 21.35 16.57 -4.02
C GLY A 412 21.37 17.60 -2.90
N THR A 413 21.54 17.10 -1.69
CA THR A 413 22.14 17.84 -0.60
C THR A 413 23.59 17.37 -0.42
N THR A 414 24.24 17.74 0.69
CA THR A 414 25.56 17.22 1.09
C THR A 414 25.49 15.78 1.63
N THR A 415 24.28 15.22 1.78
CA THR A 415 24.03 13.87 2.31
C THR A 415 23.49 12.93 1.23
N GLY A 416 23.39 11.63 1.52
CA GLY A 416 22.92 10.63 0.56
C GLY A 416 24.07 9.92 -0.12
N LYS A 417 24.88 9.22 0.69
CA LYS A 417 26.09 8.54 0.25
C LYS A 417 26.04 7.07 0.67
N LEU A 418 26.65 6.19 -0.11
CA LEU A 418 27.09 4.89 0.35
C LEU A 418 28.42 5.04 1.10
N SER A 419 28.83 4.02 1.85
CA SER A 419 30.16 4.04 2.46
C SER A 419 31.24 4.07 1.38
N GLY A 420 32.30 4.86 1.59
CA GLY A 420 33.46 4.89 0.70
C GLY A 420 34.25 3.57 0.63
N THR A 421 33.91 2.59 1.48
CA THR A 421 34.57 1.28 1.58
C THR A 421 33.70 0.10 1.13
N THR A 422 32.44 0.30 0.73
CA THR A 422 31.57 -0.80 0.28
C THR A 422 31.87 -1.19 -1.16
N ASP A 423 32.15 -2.48 -1.41
CA ASP A 423 32.13 -3.02 -2.77
C ASP A 423 30.71 -2.94 -3.36
N LEU A 424 30.59 -2.80 -4.68
CA LEU A 424 29.31 -2.85 -5.39
C LEU A 424 29.25 -4.05 -6.32
N ASN A 425 28.17 -4.82 -6.20
CA ASN A 425 27.95 -5.98 -7.05
C ASN A 425 26.62 -5.86 -7.82
N PHE A 426 26.71 -5.69 -9.14
CA PHE A 426 25.58 -5.56 -10.05
C PHE A 426 25.19 -6.94 -10.62
N ASN A 427 24.04 -7.46 -10.18
CA ASN A 427 23.47 -8.75 -10.60
C ASN A 427 22.14 -8.59 -11.36
N GLY A 428 21.90 -7.43 -11.99
CA GLY A 428 20.66 -7.14 -12.72
C GLY A 428 19.93 -5.86 -12.24
N GLY A 429 20.42 -5.23 -11.17
CA GLY A 429 19.85 -4.01 -10.61
C GLY A 429 20.37 -2.72 -11.25
N THR A 430 19.78 -1.61 -10.81
CA THR A 430 20.19 -0.25 -11.18
C THR A 430 20.66 0.51 -9.95
N LEU A 431 21.83 1.15 -10.04
CA LEU A 431 22.23 2.21 -9.11
C LEU A 431 21.93 3.55 -9.77
N THR A 432 21.24 4.45 -9.08
CA THR A 432 21.05 5.82 -9.53
C THR A 432 21.70 6.77 -8.54
N PHE A 433 22.68 7.50 -9.01
CA PHE A 433 23.29 8.60 -8.31
C PHE A 433 22.56 9.90 -8.68
N ARG A 434 22.18 10.72 -7.70
CA ARG A 434 21.60 12.05 -7.94
C ARG A 434 22.48 13.14 -7.37
N THR A 435 22.81 14.10 -8.21
CA THR A 435 23.48 15.36 -7.87
C THR A 435 22.48 16.49 -8.04
N LEU A 436 22.09 17.15 -6.96
CA LEU A 436 21.41 18.46 -6.99
C LEU A 436 22.32 19.45 -6.24
N GLY A 437 22.32 20.72 -6.67
CA GLY A 437 23.03 21.80 -6.00
C GLY A 437 24.54 21.93 -6.30
N ALA A 438 25.08 23.12 -6.02
CA ALA A 438 26.49 23.46 -6.18
C ALA A 438 27.33 22.92 -5.03
N ASN A 439 27.65 21.63 -5.05
CA ASN A 439 28.48 21.02 -4.01
C ASN A 439 29.79 20.50 -4.59
N SER A 440 30.91 20.86 -3.96
CA SER A 440 32.25 20.71 -4.53
C SER A 440 32.87 19.33 -4.30
N ASP A 441 32.18 18.42 -3.61
CA ASP A 441 32.66 17.05 -3.44
C ASP A 441 31.51 16.07 -3.19
N VAL A 442 31.13 15.33 -4.23
CA VAL A 442 29.96 14.44 -4.24
C VAL A 442 30.38 12.98 -4.32
N ASP A 443 31.50 12.61 -3.67
CA ASP A 443 31.86 11.21 -3.38
C ASP A 443 30.73 10.54 -2.59
N ALA A 444 29.73 10.08 -3.32
CA ALA A 444 28.55 9.44 -2.80
C ALA A 444 28.60 7.94 -3.04
N ILE A 445 29.52 7.49 -3.90
CA ILE A 445 29.63 6.13 -4.34
C ILE A 445 31.09 5.71 -4.37
N ASN A 446 31.53 5.17 -3.23
CA ASN A 446 32.63 4.22 -3.15
C ASN A 446 33.99 4.70 -3.71
N ASN A 447 34.74 5.39 -2.85
CA ASN A 447 36.04 6.00 -3.13
C ASN A 447 37.27 5.05 -3.16
N ALA A 448 37.11 3.72 -3.01
CA ALA A 448 38.26 2.81 -3.01
C ALA A 448 37.96 1.32 -3.30
N SER A 449 36.69 0.90 -3.30
CA SER A 449 36.30 -0.50 -3.40
C SER A 449 35.92 -0.92 -4.81
N THR A 450 35.78 -2.21 -5.04
CA THR A 450 35.58 -2.79 -6.38
C THR A 450 34.12 -2.75 -6.82
N ILE A 451 33.90 -2.50 -8.12
CA ILE A 451 32.61 -2.71 -8.79
C ILE A 451 32.71 -3.99 -9.61
N THR A 452 31.80 -4.92 -9.34
CA THR A 452 31.66 -6.15 -10.11
C THR A 452 30.31 -6.17 -10.83
N VAL A 453 30.29 -6.52 -12.11
CA VAL A 453 29.07 -6.66 -12.91
C VAL A 453 28.92 -8.10 -13.38
N ASN A 454 27.93 -8.81 -12.87
CA ASN A 454 27.68 -10.23 -13.17
C ASN A 454 26.44 -10.47 -14.04
N SER A 455 25.65 -9.44 -14.32
CA SER A 455 24.50 -9.50 -15.22
C SER A 455 24.19 -8.11 -15.78
N SER A 456 23.40 -8.04 -16.85
CA SER A 456 23.03 -6.78 -17.48
C SER A 456 22.40 -5.81 -16.49
N SER A 457 23.04 -4.66 -16.30
CA SER A 457 22.77 -3.75 -15.19
C SER A 457 22.92 -2.30 -15.63
N THR A 458 22.54 -1.36 -14.75
CA THR A 458 22.58 0.07 -15.07
C THR A 458 23.17 0.89 -13.93
N PHE A 459 24.03 1.84 -14.26
CA PHE A 459 24.47 2.92 -13.37
C PHE A 459 24.05 4.24 -13.97
N ASN A 460 23.11 4.93 -13.33
CA ASN A 460 22.62 6.23 -13.77
C ASN A 460 23.30 7.33 -12.95
N VAL A 461 23.76 8.37 -13.62
CA VAL A 461 24.11 9.65 -13.03
C VAL A 461 23.04 10.65 -13.43
N THR A 462 22.36 11.22 -12.45
CA THR A 462 21.37 12.27 -12.67
C THR A 462 21.87 13.58 -12.07
N SER A 463 21.85 14.65 -12.86
CA SER A 463 22.16 15.99 -12.37
C SER A 463 21.02 16.94 -12.69
N THR A 464 20.58 17.72 -11.72
CA THR A 464 19.64 18.84 -11.94
C THR A 464 20.31 20.20 -11.78
N ASN A 465 21.64 20.21 -11.61
CA ASN A 465 22.35 21.41 -11.21
C ASN A 465 22.43 22.42 -12.38
N ALA A 466 21.78 23.57 -12.21
CA ALA A 466 21.82 24.69 -13.15
C ALA A 466 23.03 25.63 -12.94
N GLY A 467 23.83 25.42 -11.88
CA GLY A 467 24.89 26.33 -11.46
C GLY A 467 26.29 25.71 -11.45
N GLY A 468 26.95 25.71 -12.61
CA GLY A 468 28.41 25.91 -12.84
C GLY A 468 29.50 25.12 -12.10
N THR A 469 29.26 24.42 -10.99
CA THR A 469 30.31 23.71 -10.24
C THR A 469 30.47 22.27 -10.73
N SER A 470 31.73 21.85 -10.93
CA SER A 470 32.09 20.47 -11.29
C SER A 470 31.87 19.53 -10.09
N ASN A 471 31.12 18.45 -10.29
CA ASN A 471 30.98 17.38 -9.29
C ASN A 471 31.90 16.22 -9.71
N ASN A 472 32.86 15.81 -8.87
CA ASN A 472 33.71 14.67 -9.17
C ASN A 472 33.25 13.46 -8.33
N GLU A 473 33.23 12.29 -8.95
CA GLU A 473 32.92 11.00 -8.31
C GLU A 473 33.98 9.98 -8.77
N THR A 474 34.47 9.15 -7.85
CA THR A 474 35.46 8.10 -8.17
C THR A 474 34.89 6.78 -7.71
N VAL A 475 34.54 5.90 -8.64
CA VAL A 475 33.79 4.66 -8.34
C VAL A 475 34.67 3.41 -8.25
N GLY A 476 36.00 3.58 -8.20
CA GLY A 476 36.96 2.48 -8.06
C GLY A 476 37.14 1.61 -9.30
N ALA A 477 37.63 0.37 -9.09
CA ALA A 477 37.98 -0.58 -10.14
C ALA A 477 36.73 -1.33 -10.63
N VAL A 478 36.47 -1.34 -11.94
CA VAL A 478 35.30 -2.00 -12.53
C VAL A 478 35.69 -3.30 -13.20
N THR A 479 35.00 -4.38 -12.87
CA THR A 479 35.16 -5.71 -13.47
C THR A 479 33.83 -6.19 -14.05
N LEU A 480 33.80 -6.40 -15.37
CA LEU A 480 32.65 -6.91 -16.11
C LEU A 480 32.80 -8.41 -16.30
N ASN A 481 32.09 -9.21 -15.51
CA ASN A 481 32.11 -10.67 -15.59
C ASN A 481 31.13 -11.20 -16.63
N ALA A 482 29.93 -10.60 -16.73
CA ALA A 482 28.90 -11.00 -17.69
C ALA A 482 27.85 -9.91 -17.92
N GLY A 483 27.13 -10.00 -19.04
CA GLY A 483 26.06 -9.07 -19.40
C GLY A 483 26.57 -7.70 -19.88
N GLN A 484 25.66 -6.75 -19.98
CA GLN A 484 25.96 -5.38 -20.40
C GLN A 484 25.78 -4.39 -19.23
N MET A 485 26.81 -3.62 -18.93
CA MET A 485 26.74 -2.50 -18.00
C MET A 485 26.38 -1.22 -18.74
N ASN A 486 25.24 -0.61 -18.44
CA ASN A 486 24.83 0.67 -19.01
C ASN A 486 25.17 1.81 -18.04
N PHE A 487 26.19 2.60 -18.36
CA PHE A 487 26.51 3.85 -17.68
C PHE A 487 25.73 4.98 -18.34
N ASN A 488 24.64 5.42 -17.71
CA ASN A 488 23.76 6.45 -18.25
C ASN A 488 23.99 7.79 -17.56
N TRP A 489 23.77 8.85 -18.31
CA TRP A 489 23.75 10.21 -17.80
C TRP A 489 22.46 10.91 -18.17
N THR A 490 21.80 11.54 -17.20
CA THR A 490 20.61 12.36 -17.41
C THR A 490 20.83 13.74 -16.80
N ASN A 491 20.78 14.79 -17.62
CA ASN A 491 21.13 16.15 -17.21
C ASN A 491 19.93 17.12 -17.29
N GLY A 492 19.84 18.05 -16.34
CA GLY A 492 18.96 19.21 -16.32
C GLY A 492 19.67 20.58 -16.36
N GLY A 493 21.02 20.64 -16.42
CA GLY A 493 21.77 21.92 -16.43
C GLY A 493 23.30 21.85 -16.65
N SER A 494 23.95 23.02 -16.69
CA SER A 494 25.25 23.31 -17.32
C SER A 494 26.55 22.81 -16.62
N SER A 495 26.52 21.75 -15.82
CA SER A 495 27.58 21.46 -14.82
C SER A 495 28.62 20.42 -15.26
N GLY A 496 29.91 20.68 -14.95
CA GLY A 496 31.07 19.87 -15.34
C GLY A 496 31.35 18.64 -14.48
N THR A 497 30.39 17.74 -14.33
CA THR A 497 30.58 16.53 -13.50
C THR A 497 31.49 15.50 -14.18
N GLN A 498 32.45 14.96 -13.43
CA GLN A 498 33.34 13.87 -13.86
C GLN A 498 33.06 12.63 -13.02
N VAL A 499 32.94 11.47 -13.67
CA VAL A 499 32.97 10.17 -12.97
C VAL A 499 34.18 9.38 -13.41
N THR A 500 35.00 8.97 -12.45
CA THR A 500 36.29 8.30 -12.66
C THR A 500 36.22 6.82 -12.30
N LEU A 501 36.60 5.95 -13.23
CA LEU A 501 36.89 4.54 -13.00
C LEU A 501 38.42 4.39 -12.82
N THR A 502 38.87 3.75 -11.75
CA THR A 502 40.32 3.55 -11.53
C THR A 502 40.89 2.45 -12.41
N SER A 503 40.08 1.52 -12.87
CA SER A 503 40.38 0.55 -13.94
C SER A 503 39.09 -0.01 -14.52
N LEU A 504 39.18 -0.61 -15.70
CA LEU A 504 38.08 -1.34 -16.31
C LEU A 504 38.60 -2.66 -16.87
N SER A 505 38.04 -3.78 -16.40
CA SER A 505 38.36 -5.11 -16.91
C SER A 505 37.12 -5.85 -17.40
N GLN A 506 37.28 -6.66 -18.45
CA GLN A 506 36.19 -7.43 -19.07
C GLN A 506 36.53 -8.91 -19.20
N SER A 507 35.61 -9.80 -18.86
CA SER A 507 35.69 -11.24 -19.16
C SER A 507 34.67 -11.64 -20.23
N GLY A 508 35.07 -12.55 -21.13
CA GLY A 508 34.20 -13.11 -22.16
C GLY A 508 33.47 -12.04 -23.00
N THR A 509 32.16 -12.20 -23.15
CA THR A 509 31.29 -11.33 -23.97
C THR A 509 30.64 -10.18 -23.18
N ALA A 510 31.09 -9.92 -21.95
CA ALA A 510 30.55 -8.80 -21.17
C ALA A 510 30.82 -7.47 -21.88
N SER A 511 29.94 -6.48 -21.75
CA SER A 511 30.12 -5.19 -22.45
C SER A 511 29.77 -4.01 -21.53
N ALA A 512 30.25 -2.82 -21.88
CA ALA A 512 29.84 -1.58 -21.26
C ALA A 512 29.37 -0.58 -22.32
N ASN A 513 28.24 0.06 -22.04
CA ASN A 513 27.73 1.17 -22.84
C ASN A 513 27.81 2.44 -22.03
N PHE A 514 28.31 3.51 -22.64
CA PHE A 514 28.34 4.83 -22.04
C PHE A 514 27.35 5.73 -22.78
N ASN A 515 26.22 5.99 -22.13
CA ASN A 515 25.10 6.75 -22.68
C ASN A 515 25.06 8.14 -22.05
N SER A 516 25.02 9.18 -22.87
CA SER A 516 24.78 10.56 -22.43
C SER A 516 23.44 11.07 -22.94
N GLY A 517 22.57 11.53 -22.03
CA GLY A 517 21.47 12.43 -22.36
C GLY A 517 21.99 13.76 -22.93
N ALA A 518 21.12 14.75 -23.17
CA ALA A 518 21.51 16.08 -23.64
C ALA A 518 22.40 16.79 -22.59
N ALA A 519 23.69 16.49 -22.57
CA ALA A 519 24.65 17.05 -21.64
C ALA A 519 25.14 18.42 -22.15
N SER A 520 25.30 19.37 -21.23
CA SER A 520 26.16 20.53 -21.43
C SER A 520 27.64 20.11 -21.55
N ASN A 521 28.44 20.91 -22.24
CA ASN A 521 29.80 20.65 -22.76
C ASN A 521 30.91 20.20 -21.76
N SER A 522 30.60 19.93 -20.49
CA SER A 522 31.60 19.72 -19.43
C SER A 522 31.49 18.40 -18.65
N SER A 523 30.44 17.59 -18.84
CA SER A 523 30.29 16.30 -18.15
C SER A 523 31.10 15.18 -18.83
N ARG A 524 31.76 14.29 -18.07
CA ARG A 524 32.61 13.23 -18.64
C ARG A 524 32.69 11.95 -17.80
N TRP A 525 32.94 10.83 -18.48
CA TRP A 525 33.46 9.59 -17.89
C TRP A 525 34.97 9.54 -18.11
N LEU A 526 35.74 9.15 -17.10
CA LEU A 526 37.20 9.04 -17.15
C LEU A 526 37.65 7.65 -16.66
N ILE A 527 38.63 7.05 -17.33
CA ILE A 527 39.32 5.84 -16.86
C ILE A 527 40.81 6.17 -16.68
N THR A 528 41.31 6.16 -15.45
CA THR A 528 42.68 6.61 -15.11
C THR A 528 43.71 5.48 -15.01
N GLY A 529 43.28 4.23 -14.85
CA GLY A 529 44.16 3.06 -14.85
C GLY A 529 43.83 2.09 -15.98
N ALA A 530 44.40 0.89 -15.92
CA ALA A 530 44.37 -0.06 -17.03
C ALA A 530 42.92 -0.41 -17.47
N ALA A 531 42.67 -0.31 -18.78
CA ALA A 531 41.47 -0.81 -19.42
C ALA A 531 41.83 -2.10 -20.19
N THR A 532 41.39 -3.26 -19.72
CA THR A 532 41.91 -4.56 -20.20
C THR A 532 40.83 -5.62 -20.42
N THR A 533 41.06 -6.55 -21.34
CA THR A 533 40.33 -7.83 -21.39
C THR A 533 40.87 -8.81 -20.34
N ALA A 534 40.16 -9.92 -20.11
CA ALA A 534 40.60 -11.01 -19.23
C ALA A 534 41.88 -11.70 -19.72
N ALA A 535 42.27 -11.48 -20.98
CA ALA A 535 43.56 -11.88 -21.55
C ALA A 535 44.65 -10.79 -21.42
N SER A 536 44.41 -9.76 -20.60
CA SER A 536 45.28 -8.58 -20.41
C SER A 536 45.56 -7.80 -21.69
N GLN A 537 44.71 -7.93 -22.71
CA GLN A 537 44.81 -7.07 -23.90
C GLN A 537 44.28 -5.69 -23.54
N ILE A 538 45.03 -4.65 -23.86
CA ILE A 538 44.59 -3.27 -23.64
C ILE A 538 43.35 -3.05 -24.51
N LEU A 539 42.23 -2.71 -23.87
CA LEU A 539 41.10 -2.07 -24.54
C LEU A 539 41.67 -0.72 -25.01
N GLY A 540 42.08 -0.63 -26.29
CA GLY A 540 42.92 0.46 -26.80
C GLY A 540 42.43 1.87 -26.42
N PRO A 541 43.29 2.91 -26.46
CA PRO A 541 42.89 4.25 -26.03
C PRO A 541 41.67 4.76 -26.83
N TRP A 542 40.59 5.16 -26.15
CA TRP A 542 39.41 5.79 -26.77
C TRP A 542 39.33 7.29 -26.48
N TYR A 543 38.90 8.08 -27.48
CA TYR A 543 38.70 9.53 -27.36
C TYR A 543 37.49 10.00 -28.18
N THR A 544 36.59 10.85 -27.65
CA THR A 544 35.90 11.91 -28.43
C THR A 544 35.54 13.14 -27.57
N THR A 545 35.85 14.32 -28.12
CA THR A 545 35.87 15.66 -27.52
C THR A 545 34.81 16.62 -28.06
N GLY A 546 34.46 17.64 -27.27
CA GLY A 546 33.90 18.90 -27.76
C GLY A 546 34.06 20.06 -26.77
N GLY A 547 35.26 20.66 -26.69
CA GLY A 547 35.56 21.91 -25.95
C GLY A 547 36.69 21.81 -24.91
N ASN A 548 37.78 22.56 -25.15
CA ASN A 548 39.00 22.80 -24.35
C ASN A 548 39.84 21.61 -23.84
N ASN A 549 41.03 21.52 -24.43
CA ASN A 549 42.00 20.43 -24.42
C ASN A 549 43.03 20.50 -23.26
N ALA A 550 42.69 21.15 -22.14
CA ALA A 550 43.64 21.41 -21.05
C ALA A 550 43.31 20.53 -19.83
N GLY A 551 44.04 19.42 -19.63
CA GLY A 551 43.99 18.67 -18.36
C GLY A 551 44.16 17.15 -18.40
N PHE A 552 44.41 16.51 -19.54
CA PHE A 552 44.56 15.05 -19.60
C PHE A 552 46.01 14.60 -19.34
N ALA A 553 46.19 13.54 -18.54
CA ALA A 553 47.48 12.88 -18.38
C ALA A 553 47.70 11.90 -19.54
N SER A 554 48.96 11.61 -19.90
CA SER A 554 49.30 10.62 -20.93
C SER A 554 48.91 9.17 -20.57
N THR A 555 48.36 8.96 -19.37
CA THR A 555 47.99 7.68 -18.78
C THR A 555 46.47 7.46 -18.74
N ASP A 556 45.66 8.40 -19.21
CA ASP A 556 44.20 8.24 -19.26
C ASP A 556 43.81 7.32 -20.44
N TYR A 557 43.05 6.26 -20.19
CA TYR A 557 42.75 5.22 -21.20
C TYR A 557 41.42 5.44 -21.94
N ALA A 558 40.48 6.22 -21.39
CA ALA A 558 39.25 6.61 -22.10
C ALA A 558 38.63 7.91 -21.54
N SER A 559 38.19 8.81 -22.43
CA SER A 559 37.31 9.94 -22.09
C SER A 559 36.21 10.15 -23.13
N TYR A 560 34.98 10.37 -22.67
CA TYR A 560 33.81 10.61 -23.53
C TYR A 560 33.13 11.93 -23.15
N ASN A 561 33.09 12.89 -24.08
CA ASN A 561 32.38 14.17 -23.96
C ASN A 561 31.57 14.40 -25.25
N ARG A 562 30.22 14.35 -25.19
CA ARG A 562 29.40 14.45 -26.41
C ARG A 562 28.67 15.77 -26.55
N THR A 563 28.86 16.40 -27.72
CA THR A 563 27.89 17.30 -28.35
C THR A 563 27.30 16.61 -29.60
N GLY A 564 26.08 16.06 -29.47
CA GLY A 564 25.23 15.58 -30.60
C GLY A 564 25.46 14.15 -31.16
N GLY A 565 24.42 13.31 -31.15
CA GLY A 565 24.29 12.03 -31.90
C GLY A 565 24.85 10.70 -31.32
N THR A 566 23.95 9.71 -31.09
CA THR A 566 24.13 8.24 -30.79
C THR A 566 24.94 7.71 -29.58
N ALA A 567 24.41 6.66 -28.94
CA ALA A 567 25.05 5.88 -27.87
C ALA A 567 26.24 5.07 -28.42
N ASN A 568 27.38 5.08 -27.73
CA ASN A 568 28.53 4.25 -28.09
C ASN A 568 28.51 2.99 -27.24
N ALA A 569 28.20 1.85 -27.88
CA ALA A 569 28.36 0.54 -27.27
C ALA A 569 29.81 0.08 -27.44
N PHE A 570 30.47 -0.30 -26.35
CA PHE A 570 31.74 -1.03 -26.44
C PHE A 570 31.41 -2.51 -26.69
N GLY A 571 31.30 -2.89 -27.96
CA GLY A 571 31.16 -4.27 -28.39
C GLY A 571 32.45 -4.77 -29.02
N ILE A 572 33.06 -5.80 -28.42
CA ILE A 572 33.97 -6.72 -29.10
C ILE A 572 33.24 -8.06 -29.21
#